data_AF-A0A657ALE5-F1
#
_entry.id   AF-A0A657ALE5-F1
#
_cell.length_a   1.000
_cell.length_b   1.000
_cell.length_c   1.000
_cell.angle_alpha   90.00
_cell.angle_beta   90.00
_cell.angle_gamma   90.00
#
_symmetry.space_group_name_H-M   'P 1'
#
loop_
_entity.id
_entity.type
_entity.pdbx_description
1 polymer ?
#
loop_
_entity_poly.entity_id
_entity_poly.type
_entity_poly.pdbx_seq_one_letter_code
_entity_poly.pdbx_strand_id
1 'polypeptide(L)'
;MCEYPFAEVAKELDIKESELIDRVEKMRADKTLTRFGPMYHAEQLGGALSLAGMAIPEERFDEVAEIVNGFPEIAHNYKRTHELNMWFVIATEEQEGKGRVIEEIERQTGFKVYDMPKKEEFYVGFYLDLE
;
A
#
# COMPACT_ATOMS: atom_id res chain seq x y z
N MET A 1 2.44 -5.14 -26.03
CA MET A 1 2.81 -6.44 -25.40
C MET A 1 3.58 -7.25 -26.42
N CYS A 2 4.68 -7.89 -26.03
CA CYS A 2 5.47 -8.80 -26.89
C CYS A 2 5.44 -10.21 -26.31
N GLU A 3 5.73 -11.21 -27.16
CA GLU A 3 5.66 -12.63 -26.81
C GLU A 3 6.89 -13.11 -26.00
N TYR A 4 8.07 -12.51 -26.24
CA TYR A 4 9.34 -12.86 -25.59
C TYR A 4 9.98 -11.64 -24.90
N PRO A 5 9.39 -11.13 -23.80
CA PRO A 5 9.85 -9.89 -23.17
C PRO A 5 11.27 -9.97 -22.61
N PHE A 6 11.69 -11.13 -22.10
CA PHE A 6 13.06 -11.31 -21.61
C PHE A 6 14.08 -11.31 -22.75
N ALA A 7 13.77 -11.96 -23.88
CA ALA A 7 14.61 -11.92 -25.07
C ALA A 7 14.80 -10.50 -25.62
N GLU A 8 13.74 -9.67 -25.65
CA GLU A 8 13.83 -8.28 -26.11
C GLU A 8 14.74 -7.43 -25.21
N VAL A 9 14.55 -7.50 -23.89
CA VAL A 9 15.40 -6.78 -22.92
C VAL A 9 16.85 -7.31 -22.93
N ALA A 10 17.05 -8.62 -23.09
CA ALA A 10 18.37 -9.21 -23.14
C ALA A 10 19.19 -8.73 -24.36
N LYS A 11 18.54 -8.49 -25.50
CA LYS A 11 19.17 -7.89 -26.69
C LYS A 11 19.65 -6.47 -26.42
N GLU A 12 18.85 -5.65 -25.75
CA GLU A 12 19.22 -4.28 -25.38
C GLU A 12 20.44 -4.24 -24.44
N LEU A 13 20.60 -5.28 -23.62
CA LEU A 13 21.68 -5.41 -22.63
C LEU A 13 22.89 -6.23 -23.14
N ASP A 14 22.87 -6.71 -24.37
CA ASP A 14 23.90 -7.60 -24.98
C ASP A 14 24.22 -8.85 -24.13
N ILE A 15 23.18 -9.49 -23.59
CA ILE A 15 23.29 -10.74 -22.81
C ILE A 15 22.36 -11.82 -23.36
N LYS A 16 22.53 -13.06 -22.87
CA LYS A 16 21.59 -14.15 -23.16
C LYS A 16 20.31 -13.97 -22.36
N GLU A 17 19.17 -14.37 -22.92
CA GLU A 17 17.88 -14.38 -22.22
C GLU A 17 17.95 -15.16 -20.90
N SER A 18 18.59 -16.33 -20.91
CA SER A 18 18.78 -17.15 -19.70
C SER A 18 19.55 -16.40 -18.60
N GLU A 19 20.55 -15.61 -18.98
CA GLU A 19 21.35 -14.83 -18.03
C GLU A 19 20.52 -13.70 -17.41
N LEU A 20 19.64 -13.05 -18.18
CA LEU A 20 18.72 -12.06 -17.65
C LEU A 20 17.78 -12.68 -16.61
N ILE A 21 17.20 -13.83 -16.92
CA ILE A 21 16.31 -14.56 -16.01
C ILE A 21 17.05 -14.93 -14.72
N ASP A 22 18.23 -15.54 -14.83
CA ASP A 22 19.06 -15.91 -13.67
C ASP A 22 19.39 -14.69 -12.77
N ARG A 23 19.67 -13.53 -13.37
CA ARG A 23 19.95 -12.29 -12.64
C ARG A 23 18.72 -11.79 -11.90
N VAL A 24 17.54 -11.77 -12.53
CA VAL A 24 16.28 -11.39 -11.88
C VAL A 24 15.96 -12.34 -10.72
N GLU A 25 16.15 -13.65 -10.91
CA GLU A 25 15.93 -14.64 -9.85
C GLU A 25 16.89 -14.45 -8.68
N LYS A 26 18.18 -14.20 -8.93
CA LYS A 26 19.16 -13.90 -7.87
C LYS A 26 18.79 -12.66 -7.07
N MET A 27 18.43 -11.57 -7.76
CA MET A 27 17.99 -10.33 -7.10
C MET A 27 16.72 -10.53 -6.28
N ARG A 28 15.81 -11.42 -6.69
CA ARG A 28 14.63 -11.79 -5.89
C ARG A 28 15.00 -12.63 -4.67
N ALA A 29 15.97 -13.53 -4.82
CA ALA A 29 16.44 -14.41 -3.76
C ALA A 29 17.18 -13.63 -2.66
N ASP A 30 18.05 -12.69 -3.05
CA ASP A 30 18.84 -11.86 -2.12
C ASP A 30 18.10 -10.62 -1.59
N LYS A 31 16.85 -10.40 -2.03
CA LYS A 31 15.97 -9.27 -1.66
C LYS A 31 16.39 -7.90 -2.18
N THR A 32 17.36 -7.83 -3.10
CA THR A 32 17.60 -6.62 -3.90
C THR A 32 16.33 -6.22 -4.66
N LEU A 33 15.63 -7.20 -5.24
CA LEU A 33 14.26 -7.06 -5.72
C LEU A 33 13.30 -7.70 -4.71
N THR A 34 12.41 -6.91 -4.11
CA THR A 34 11.38 -7.43 -3.20
C THR A 34 10.25 -8.14 -3.95
N ARG A 35 10.00 -7.76 -5.21
CA ARG A 35 8.96 -8.33 -6.08
C ARG A 35 9.33 -8.17 -7.56
N PHE A 36 8.85 -9.11 -8.39
CA PHE A 36 8.84 -9.00 -9.86
C PHE A 36 7.46 -9.48 -10.35
N GLY A 37 6.67 -8.57 -10.91
CA GLY A 37 5.29 -8.85 -11.33
C GLY A 37 4.43 -7.58 -11.43
N PRO A 38 3.15 -7.72 -11.79
CA PRO A 38 2.27 -6.57 -11.99
C PRO A 38 1.99 -5.80 -10.69
N MET A 39 1.91 -4.49 -10.78
CA MET A 39 1.34 -3.64 -9.72
C MET A 39 -0.07 -3.22 -10.12
N TYR A 40 -1.01 -3.37 -9.20
CA TYR A 40 -2.41 -3.04 -9.43
C TYR A 40 -2.78 -1.77 -8.69
N HIS A 41 -3.47 -0.86 -9.36
CA HIS A 41 -4.08 0.31 -8.72
C HIS A 41 -5.51 -0.04 -8.31
N ALA A 42 -5.73 -0.29 -7.02
CA ALA A 42 -7.04 -0.69 -6.49
C ALA A 42 -8.17 0.26 -6.91
N GLU A 43 -7.93 1.58 -6.89
CA GLU A 43 -8.91 2.58 -7.35
C GLU A 43 -9.29 2.43 -8.83
N GLN A 44 -8.32 2.14 -9.69
CA GLN A 44 -8.56 1.95 -11.13
C GLN A 44 -9.26 0.62 -11.45
N LEU A 45 -9.26 -0.31 -10.50
CA LEU A 45 -9.97 -1.60 -10.59
C LEU A 45 -11.37 -1.56 -9.97
N GLY A 46 -11.86 -0.38 -9.55
CA GLY A 46 -13.20 -0.21 -8.98
C GLY A 46 -13.27 -0.21 -7.46
N GLY A 47 -12.12 -0.36 -6.80
CA GLY A 47 -11.97 -0.28 -5.35
C GLY A 47 -11.89 1.15 -4.81
N ALA A 48 -11.87 1.31 -3.49
CA ALA A 48 -11.62 2.60 -2.83
C ALA A 48 -10.29 2.57 -2.08
N LEU A 49 -9.61 3.72 -2.07
CA LEU A 49 -8.45 3.97 -1.24
C LEU A 49 -8.66 5.28 -0.46
N SER A 50 -8.42 5.26 0.85
CA SER A 50 -8.53 6.48 1.65
C SER A 50 -7.54 6.48 2.80
N LEU A 51 -7.02 7.67 3.11
CA LEU A 51 -6.32 7.91 4.36
C LEU A 51 -7.38 8.15 5.44
N ALA A 52 -7.22 7.49 6.59
CA ALA A 52 -8.09 7.66 7.73
C ALA A 52 -7.26 8.01 8.97
N GLY A 53 -7.83 8.84 9.83
CA GLY A 53 -7.25 9.24 11.10
C GLY A 53 -8.22 9.04 12.25
N MET A 54 -7.69 8.72 13.44
CA MET A 54 -8.45 8.65 14.69
C MET A 54 -7.69 9.38 15.81
N ALA A 55 -8.44 9.98 16.73
CA ALA A 55 -7.92 10.52 17.98
C ALA A 55 -8.17 9.52 19.11
N ILE A 56 -7.12 8.84 19.56
CA ILE A 56 -7.20 7.74 20.52
C ILE A 56 -6.50 8.12 21.83
N PRO A 57 -7.13 7.99 23.00
CA PRO A 57 -6.46 8.14 24.29
C PRO A 57 -5.26 7.19 24.40
N GLU A 58 -4.15 7.66 24.97
CA GLU A 58 -2.89 6.90 24.99
C GLU A 58 -3.04 5.55 25.69
N GLU A 59 -3.84 5.50 26.76
CA GLU A 59 -4.15 4.30 27.53
C GLU A 59 -4.94 3.24 26.77
N ARG A 60 -5.61 3.61 25.67
CA ARG A 60 -6.37 2.70 24.78
C ARG A 60 -5.72 2.51 23.42
N PHE A 61 -4.57 3.13 23.18
CA PHE A 61 -3.95 3.14 21.85
C PHE A 61 -3.68 1.73 21.33
N ASP A 62 -3.05 0.89 22.15
CA ASP A 62 -2.64 -0.46 21.73
C ASP A 62 -3.87 -1.37 21.49
N GLU A 63 -4.88 -1.30 22.36
CA GLU A 63 -6.17 -2.00 22.20
C GLU A 63 -6.85 -1.63 20.88
N VAL A 64 -6.96 -0.33 20.59
CA VAL A 64 -7.60 0.15 19.36
C VAL A 64 -6.74 -0.21 18.13
N ALA A 65 -5.42 -0.15 18.24
CA ALA A 65 -4.53 -0.50 17.16
C ALA A 65 -4.66 -1.98 16.78
N GLU A 66 -4.79 -2.89 17.75
CA GLU A 66 -5.05 -4.31 17.51
C GLU A 66 -6.37 -4.53 16.77
N ILE A 67 -7.45 -3.83 17.17
CA ILE A 67 -8.73 -3.89 16.49
C ILE A 67 -8.60 -3.43 15.04
N VAL A 68 -8.03 -2.22 14.81
CA VAL A 68 -7.87 -1.65 13.46
C VAL A 68 -6.97 -2.53 12.57
N ASN A 69 -5.90 -3.09 13.11
CA ASN A 69 -5.00 -3.99 12.37
C ASN A 69 -5.62 -5.35 12.05
N GLY A 70 -6.73 -5.72 12.71
CA GLY A 70 -7.46 -6.96 12.43
C GLY A 70 -8.26 -6.94 11.13
N PHE A 71 -8.47 -5.77 10.53
CA PHE A 71 -9.22 -5.62 9.29
C PHE A 71 -8.33 -5.89 8.06
N PRO A 72 -8.71 -6.83 7.17
CA PRO A 72 -7.94 -7.12 5.96
C PRO A 72 -7.88 -5.92 4.99
N GLU A 73 -8.83 -4.99 5.09
CA GLU A 73 -8.88 -3.76 4.31
C GLU A 73 -7.86 -2.70 4.77
N ILE A 74 -7.18 -2.91 5.90
CA ILE A 74 -6.19 -1.97 6.43
C ILE A 74 -4.78 -2.36 5.96
N ALA A 75 -4.22 -1.55 5.07
CA ALA A 75 -2.92 -1.85 4.47
C ALA A 75 -1.74 -1.53 5.42
N HIS A 76 -1.75 -0.34 6.00
CA HIS A 76 -0.74 0.12 6.96
C HIS A 76 -1.39 1.00 8.03
N ASN A 77 -0.85 0.96 9.24
CA ASN A 77 -1.30 1.76 10.39
C ASN A 77 -0.09 2.32 11.15
N TYR A 78 -0.14 3.59 11.54
CA TYR A 78 0.96 4.31 12.16
C TYR A 78 0.50 5.18 13.34
N LYS A 79 1.30 5.16 14.42
CA LYS A 79 1.24 6.18 15.47
C LYS A 79 1.91 7.48 14.98
N ARG A 80 1.31 8.62 15.31
CA ARG A 80 1.83 9.97 15.01
C ARG A 80 1.74 10.86 16.25
N THR A 81 2.65 11.81 16.36
CA THR A 81 2.68 12.81 17.45
C THR A 81 1.75 13.98 17.12
N HIS A 82 0.44 13.75 17.22
CA HIS A 82 -0.61 14.72 16.91
C HIS A 82 -1.92 14.32 17.65
N GLU A 83 -2.93 15.19 17.72
CA GLU A 83 -4.25 14.86 18.32
C GLU A 83 -4.90 13.65 17.62
N LEU A 84 -4.95 13.70 16.28
CA LEU A 84 -5.13 12.51 15.45
C LEU A 84 -3.83 11.70 15.50
N ASN A 85 -3.72 10.79 16.46
CA ASN A 85 -2.50 10.04 16.74
C ASN A 85 -2.44 8.66 16.08
N MET A 86 -3.53 8.17 15.49
CA MET A 86 -3.55 6.92 14.73
C MET A 86 -3.94 7.20 13.28
N TRP A 87 -3.11 6.76 12.34
CA TRP A 87 -3.29 6.98 10.91
C TRP A 87 -3.13 5.69 10.12
N PHE A 88 -4.13 5.36 9.32
CA PHE A 88 -4.14 4.14 8.54
C PHE A 88 -4.72 4.33 7.15
N VAL A 89 -4.40 3.41 6.25
CA VAL A 89 -4.92 3.39 4.87
C VAL A 89 -5.96 2.30 4.74
N ILE A 90 -7.18 2.69 4.36
CA ILE A 90 -8.27 1.78 4.01
C ILE A 90 -8.19 1.52 2.51
N ALA A 91 -8.14 0.25 2.11
CA ALA A 91 -8.17 -0.21 0.74
C ALA A 91 -9.25 -1.29 0.60
N THR A 92 -10.25 -1.05 -0.24
CA THR A 92 -11.35 -2.00 -0.48
C THR A 92 -11.47 -2.33 -1.96
N GLU A 93 -11.96 -3.52 -2.29
CA GLU A 93 -12.17 -3.96 -3.68
C GLU A 93 -13.35 -3.26 -4.36
N GLU A 94 -14.29 -2.73 -3.57
CA GLU A 94 -15.46 -1.98 -4.03
C GLU A 94 -15.51 -0.61 -3.36
N GLN A 95 -16.00 0.41 -4.09
CA GLN A 95 -16.18 1.78 -3.56
C GLN A 95 -17.02 1.84 -2.28
N GLU A 96 -18.09 1.05 -2.22
CA GLU A 96 -19.01 1.00 -1.06
C GLU A 96 -18.40 0.28 0.15
N GLY A 97 -17.35 -0.52 -0.05
CA GLY A 97 -16.67 -1.25 1.03
C GLY A 97 -16.09 -0.34 2.09
N LYS A 98 -15.53 0.82 1.70
CA LYS A 98 -14.88 1.75 2.62
C LYS A 98 -15.82 2.23 3.72
N GLY A 99 -17.05 2.61 3.39
CA GLY A 99 -18.04 3.08 4.36
C GLY A 99 -18.34 2.02 5.41
N ARG A 100 -18.52 0.76 4.97
CA ARG A 100 -18.76 -0.38 5.86
C ARG A 100 -17.59 -0.62 6.82
N VAL A 101 -16.35 -0.53 6.34
CA VAL A 101 -15.14 -0.70 7.17
C VAL A 101 -15.06 0.40 8.23
N ILE A 102 -15.31 1.65 7.85
CA ILE A 102 -15.33 2.79 8.78
C ILE A 102 -16.38 2.56 9.88
N GLU A 103 -17.62 2.26 9.51
CA GLU A 103 -18.70 2.01 10.46
C GLU A 103 -18.38 0.88 11.43
N GLU A 104 -17.75 -0.19 10.94
CA GLU A 104 -17.37 -1.34 11.76
C GLU A 104 -16.22 -1.01 12.72
N ILE A 105 -15.21 -0.25 12.28
CA ILE A 105 -14.14 0.25 13.16
C ILE A 105 -14.73 1.15 14.24
N GLU A 106 -15.60 2.10 13.89
CA GLU A 106 -16.25 2.99 14.86
C GLU A 106 -17.08 2.19 15.87
N ARG A 107 -17.81 1.17 15.40
CA ARG A 107 -18.62 0.29 16.25
C ARG A 107 -17.79 -0.52 17.24
N GLN A 108 -16.66 -1.09 16.81
CA GLN A 108 -15.83 -1.93 17.68
C GLN A 108 -14.98 -1.12 18.65
N THR A 109 -14.48 0.04 18.22
CA THR A 109 -13.54 0.85 19.02
C THR A 109 -14.27 1.88 19.90
N GLY A 110 -15.45 2.33 19.47
CA GLY A 110 -16.18 3.44 20.06
C GLY A 110 -15.61 4.82 19.71
N PHE A 111 -14.63 4.90 18.80
CA PHE A 111 -13.97 6.13 18.41
C PHE A 111 -14.29 6.49 16.96
N LYS A 112 -14.43 7.80 16.70
CA LYS A 112 -14.71 8.33 15.37
C LYS A 112 -13.52 8.11 14.42
N VAL A 113 -13.83 7.70 13.20
CA VAL A 113 -12.89 7.62 12.08
C VAL A 113 -13.09 8.85 11.19
N TYR A 114 -12.01 9.59 10.96
CA TYR A 114 -12.01 10.72 10.03
C TYR A 114 -11.55 10.25 8.65
N ASP A 115 -12.50 10.08 7.73
CA ASP A 115 -12.24 9.71 6.34
C ASP A 115 -11.68 10.89 5.54
N MET A 116 -10.47 10.74 5.00
CA MET A 116 -9.77 11.77 4.22
C MET A 116 -9.43 11.25 2.81
N PRO A 117 -10.44 11.07 1.94
CA PRO A 117 -10.21 10.52 0.61
C PRO A 117 -9.41 11.51 -0.24
N LYS A 118 -8.51 10.97 -1.06
CA LYS A 118 -7.75 11.74 -2.05
C LYS A 118 -8.72 12.48 -2.98
N LYS A 119 -8.53 13.81 -3.12
CA LYS A 119 -9.32 14.65 -4.03
C LYS A 119 -8.56 14.98 -5.31
N GLU A 120 -7.28 15.21 -5.16
CA GLU A 120 -6.35 15.55 -6.24
C GLU A 120 -5.00 14.95 -5.92
N GLU A 121 -4.29 14.49 -6.95
CA GLU A 121 -2.95 13.91 -6.82
C GLU A 121 -1.93 14.87 -7.42
N PHE A 122 -0.94 15.22 -6.60
CA PHE A 122 0.20 16.03 -7.03
C PHE A 122 1.43 15.14 -7.07
N TYR A 123 2.12 15.12 -8.20
CA TYR A 123 3.33 14.32 -8.35
C TYR A 123 4.48 14.94 -7.58
N VAL A 124 4.96 14.23 -6.55
CA VAL A 124 6.21 14.55 -5.86
C VAL A 124 7.30 13.67 -6.46
N GLY A 125 8.15 14.27 -7.29
CA GLY A 125 9.31 13.57 -7.84
C GLY A 125 10.29 13.22 -6.71
N PHE A 126 10.50 11.93 -6.48
CA PHE A 126 11.56 11.47 -5.59
C PHE A 126 12.86 11.40 -6.38
N TYR A 127 13.78 12.31 -6.08
CA TYR A 127 15.13 12.33 -6.66
C TYR A 127 16.10 11.83 -5.61
N LEU A 128 16.83 10.77 -5.95
CA LEU A 128 18.00 10.33 -5.21
C LEU A 128 19.22 10.72 -6.05
N ASP A 129 20.07 11.61 -5.52
CA ASP A 129 21.44 11.71 -5.99
C ASP A 129 22.15 10.43 -5.55
N LEU A 130 22.39 9.54 -6.51
CA LEU A 130 23.25 8.38 -6.34
C LEU A 130 24.64 8.79 -6.84
N GLU A 131 25.59 8.95 -5.93
CA GLU A 131 27.03 9.09 -6.25
C GLU A 131 27.63 7.79 -6.79
#